data_AF-A0A352V7Z6-F1
#
_entry.id   AF-A0A352V7Z6-F1
#
_cell.length_a   1.000
_cell.length_b   1.000
_cell.length_c   1.000
_cell.angle_alpha   90.00
_cell.angle_beta   90.00
_cell.angle_gamma   90.00
#
_symmetry.space_group_name_H-M   'P 1'
#
loop_
_entity.id
_entity.type
_entity.pdbx_description
1 polymer ?
#
loop_
_entity_poly.entity_id
_entity_poly.type
_entity_poly.pdbx_seq_one_letter_code
_entity_poly.pdbx_strand_id
1 'polypeptide(L)' 'MSEQAKNEVLVVSSKLKSYIKETSGLSTSAAVIDAVSAKIKEMCDKAIENAKNDKRKTVMDRDF' A
#
# COMPACT_ATOMS: atom_id res chain seq x y z
N MET A 1 22.91 -7.45 -1.93
CA MET A 1 21.60 -7.93 -2.41
C MET A 1 20.80 -6.71 -2.79
N SER A 2 20.29 -6.72 -4.01
CA SER A 2 20.06 -5.60 -4.93
C SER A 2 19.12 -4.49 -4.46
N GLU A 3 19.59 -3.28 -4.68
CA GLU A 3 18.92 -1.99 -4.52
C GLU A 3 17.96 -1.74 -5.70
N GLN A 4 16.78 -2.36 -5.65
CA GLN A 4 15.66 -2.09 -6.57
C GLN A 4 14.34 -2.21 -5.80
N ALA A 5 14.07 -1.25 -4.91
CA ALA A 5 12.77 -1.08 -4.26
C ALA A 5 12.26 0.37 -4.41
N LYS A 6 12.65 1.05 -5.50
CA LYS A 6 12.10 2.36 -5.84
C LYS A 6 10.72 2.13 -6.48
N ASN A 7 9.69 2.26 -5.64
CA ASN A 7 8.27 2.33 -5.99
C ASN A 7 7.72 1.12 -6.75
N GLU A 8 7.63 -0.01 -6.05
CA GLU A 8 6.68 -1.04 -6.47
C GLU A 8 5.27 -0.55 -6.18
N VAL A 9 4.45 -0.42 -7.22
CA VAL A 9 3.07 0.01 -7.11
C VAL A 9 2.25 -1.16 -6.56
N LEU A 10 1.88 -1.08 -5.29
CA LEU A 10 1.09 -2.12 -4.59
C LEU A 10 -0.41 -2.02 -4.87
N VAL A 11 -0.86 -1.01 -5.63
CA VAL A 11 -2.28 -0.75 -5.90
C VAL A 11 -2.60 -0.78 -7.39
N VAL A 12 -3.76 -1.32 -7.73
CA VAL A 12 -4.26 -1.25 -9.10
C VAL A 12 -4.68 0.19 -9.40
N SER A 13 -3.86 0.88 -10.19
CA SER A 13 -4.05 2.30 -10.52
C SER A 13 -5.44 2.60 -11.07
N SER A 14 -6.00 1.72 -11.91
CA SER A 14 -7.36 1.86 -12.45
C SER A 14 -8.42 1.89 -11.33
N LYS A 15 -8.35 0.96 -10.36
CA LYS A 15 -9.31 0.92 -9.25
C LYS A 15 -9.21 2.15 -8.35
N LEU A 16 -7.98 2.60 -8.05
CA LEU A 16 -7.76 3.81 -7.25
C LEU A 16 -8.33 5.05 -7.95
N LYS A 17 -8.06 5.21 -9.25
CA LYS A 17 -8.57 6.34 -10.05
C LYS A 17 -10.09 6.32 -10.13
N SER A 18 -10.69 5.16 -10.40
CA SER A 18 -12.15 5.01 -10.44
C SER A 18 -12.77 5.36 -9.10
N TYR A 19 -12.22 4.84 -7.99
CA TYR A 19 -12.72 5.14 -6.64
C TYR A 19 -12.73 6.64 -6.35
N ILE A 20 -11.62 7.35 -6.61
CA ILE A 20 -11.52 8.79 -6.39
C ILE A 20 -12.51 9.55 -7.28
N LYS A 21 -12.60 9.18 -8.56
CA LYS A 21 -13.49 9.84 -9.52
C LYS A 21 -14.97 9.63 -9.17
N GLU A 22 -15.37 8.42 -8.82
CA GLU A 22 -16.75 8.07 -8.47
C GLU A 22 -17.17 8.71 -7.14
N THR A 23 -16.25 8.83 -6.18
CA THR A 23 -16.54 9.39 -4.86
C THR A 23 -16.55 10.93 -4.84
N SER A 24 -15.67 11.57 -5.61
CA SER A 24 -15.43 13.02 -5.52
C SER A 24 -15.59 13.80 -6.83
N GLY A 25 -15.74 13.11 -7.97
CA GLY A 25 -15.71 13.72 -9.30
C GLY A 25 -14.32 14.16 -9.77
N LEU A 26 -13.27 13.99 -8.96
CA LEU A 26 -11.93 14.49 -9.24
C LEU A 26 -11.10 13.54 -10.11
N SER A 27 -10.24 14.14 -10.95
CA SER A 27 -9.18 13.41 -11.64
C SER A 27 -7.99 13.17 -10.71
N THR A 28 -7.36 12.00 -10.81
CA THR A 28 -6.19 11.63 -10.00
C THR A 28 -4.91 11.70 -10.83
N SER A 29 -3.88 12.41 -10.34
CA SER A 29 -2.58 12.47 -10.99
C SER A 29 -1.80 11.15 -10.82
N ALA A 30 -0.80 10.92 -11.69
CA ALA A 30 0.02 9.71 -11.61
C ALA A 30 0.80 9.62 -10.28
N ALA A 31 1.30 10.74 -9.77
CA ALA A 31 2.08 10.78 -8.52
C ALA A 31 1.28 10.32 -7.28
N VAL A 32 -0.06 10.41 -7.31
CA VAL A 32 -0.91 9.90 -6.22
C VAL A 32 -0.79 8.37 -6.09
N ILE A 33 -0.57 7.66 -7.20
CA ILE A 33 -0.43 6.20 -7.19
C ILE A 33 0.80 5.80 -6.38
N ASP A 34 1.92 6.49 -6.61
CA ASP A 34 3.17 6.27 -5.89
C ASP A 34 3.02 6.61 -4.40
N ALA A 35 2.41 7.76 -4.10
CA ALA A 35 2.19 8.22 -2.73
C ALA A 35 1.30 7.26 -1.92
N VAL A 36 0.24 6.72 -2.53
CA VAL A 36 -0.63 5.72 -1.89
C VAL A 36 0.10 4.38 -1.72
N SER A 37 0.86 3.96 -2.73
CA SER A 37 1.64 2.72 -2.66
C SER A 37 2.68 2.77 -1.54
N ALA A 38 3.36 3.90 -1.37
CA ALA A 38 4.31 4.10 -0.28
C ALA A 38 3.64 3.96 1.10
N LYS A 39 2.45 4.54 1.29
CA LYS A 39 1.69 4.39 2.54
C LYS A 39 1.28 2.94 2.82
N ILE A 40 0.81 2.22 1.80
CA ILE A 40 0.46 0.80 1.95
C ILE A 40 1.68 -0.03 2.32
N LYS A 41 2.82 0.24 1.70
CA LYS A 41 4.07 -0.43 2.06
C LYS A 41 4.41 -0.21 3.55
N GLU A 42 4.34 1.03 4.03
CA GLU A 42 4.61 1.33 5.44
C GLU A 42 3.65 0.59 6.39
N MET A 43 2.35 0.54 6.06
CA MET A 43 1.37 -0.21 6.84
C MET A 43 1.67 -1.71 6.83
N CYS A 44 2.00 -2.29 5.68
CA CYS A 44 2.39 -3.70 5.57
C CYS A 44 3.67 -4.01 6.35
N ASP A 45 4.68 -3.14 6.29
CA ASP A 45 5.94 -3.34 7.00
C ASP A 45 5.70 -3.40 8.53
N LYS A 46 4.86 -2.50 9.06
CA LYS A 46 4.42 -2.50 10.47
C LYS A 46 3.63 -3.76 10.82
N ALA A 47 2.68 -4.16 9.98
CA ALA A 47 1.88 -5.35 10.21
C ALA A 47 2.74 -6.64 10.21
N ILE A 48 3.74 -6.71 9.33
CA ILE A 48 4.73 -7.80 9.32
C ILE A 48 5.54 -7.82 10.62
N GLU A 49 5.95 -6.66 11.13
CA GLU A 49 6.68 -6.55 12.40
C GLU A 49 5.82 -7.04 13.58
N ASN A 50 4.56 -6.59 13.66
CA ASN A 50 3.62 -7.04 14.68
C ASN A 50 3.41 -8.56 14.64
N ALA A 51 3.19 -9.12 13.45
CA ALA A 51 3.04 -10.57 13.28
C ALA A 51 4.30 -11.35 13.71
N LYS A 52 5.49 -10.82 13.40
CA LYS A 52 6.77 -11.41 13.82
C LYS A 52 6.97 -11.35 15.32
N ASN A 53 6.62 -10.23 15.96
CA ASN A 53 6.71 -10.06 17.41
C ASN A 53 5.80 -11.06 18.14
N ASP A 54 4.64 -11.35 17.56
CA ASP A 54 3.71 -12.39 18.01
C ASP A 54 4.12 -13.82 17.60
N LYS A 55 5.31 -14.00 17.00
CA LYS A 55 5.85 -15.29 16.53
C LYS A 55 4.95 -16.00 15.51
N ARG A 56 4.13 -15.25 14.77
CA ARG A 56 3.24 -15.77 13.73
C ARG A 56 3.93 -15.70 12.37
N LYS A 57 3.54 -16.62 11.47
CA LYS A 57 3.94 -16.62 10.05
C LYS A 57 2.91 -15.99 9.13
N THR A 58 1.77 -15.57 9.69
CA THR A 58 0.63 -15.02 8.97
C THR A 58 0.32 -13.65 9.54
N VAL A 59 0.34 -12.63 8.68
CA VAL A 59 -0.18 -11.29 8.99
C VAL A 59 -1.70 -11.38 9.03
N MET A 60 -2.28 -10.88 10.11
CA MET A 60 -3.70 -10.88 10.40
C MET A 60 -4.24 -9.45 10.36
N ASP A 61 -5.56 -9.32 10.28
CA ASP A 61 -6.28 -8.04 10.36
C ASP A 61 -5.84 -7.17 11.54
N ARG A 62 -5.66 -7.77 12.72
CA ARG A 62 -5.18 -7.10 13.95
C ARG A 62 -3.75 -6.55 13.89
N ASP A 63 -2.98 -6.90 12.87
CA ASP A 63 -1.60 -6.41 12.73
C ASP A 63 -1.54 -5.04 12.03
N PHE A 64 -2.60 -4.66 11.32
CA PHE A 64 -2.70 -3.44 10.51
C PHE A 64 -3.17 -2.21 11.29
#